data_AF-A0A380K1Y5-F1
#
_entry.id   AF-A0A380K1Y5-F1
#
_cell.length_a   1.000
_cell.length_b   1.000
_cell.length_c   1.000
_cell.angle_alpha   90.00
_cell.angle_beta   90.00
_cell.angle_gamma   90.00
#
_symmetry.space_group_name_H-M   'P 1'
#
loop_
_entity.id
_entity.type
_entity.pdbx_description
1 polymer ?
#
loop_
_entity_poly.entity_id
_entity_poly.type
_entity_poly.pdbx_seq_one_letter_code
_entity_poly.pdbx_strand_id
1 'polypeptide(L)'
;MIFTIDRMQFNGEQLIAFEFYNIDKEKKNELYILEKVDVLNSLVEIGFDDFYFIKYKNDYSKFWIENKNKKIEYDYQEFSSWFIDMNKAANNKSMSKPLGEAREGDFDNYSAKILNDLYQPLFEGLDLSIDDNGLGLIKDVLKQQNQPTYGFDSDLFCSNGGYIIELLKRKNSYITNFTSHPARYPWNKHKFVSLWNAAQRFSTKLLALNYSENSDEALCLMVIKDFDTNMSNERMTLNEIAFKLENIKEFEEFLRQLEMGKDAVNEYIIQKPRENRDYNFFEAVYDDEYRNKDLKKRWNTKIIGKNFK
;
A
#
# COMPACT_ATOMS: atom_id res chain seq x y z
N MET A 1 -14.60 -0.50 6.46
CA MET A 1 -13.54 0.37 6.99
C MET A 1 -12.40 0.41 5.99
N ILE A 2 -12.03 1.60 5.55
CA ILE A 2 -10.80 1.93 4.83
C ILE A 2 -9.74 2.32 5.87
N PHE A 3 -8.53 1.79 5.78
CA PHE A 3 -7.42 2.15 6.66
C PHE A 3 -6.06 1.86 6.02
N THR A 4 -4.98 2.43 6.54
CA THR A 4 -3.59 2.03 6.23
C THR A 4 -3.27 0.67 6.86
N ILE A 5 -2.36 -0.12 6.30
CA ILE A 5 -1.73 -1.23 7.04
C ILE A 5 -0.24 -0.95 7.10
N ASP A 6 0.27 -0.73 8.31
CA ASP A 6 1.63 -0.24 8.54
C ASP A 6 2.68 -1.18 7.95
N ARG A 7 2.45 -2.48 8.13
CA ARG A 7 3.33 -3.51 7.57
C ARG A 7 2.61 -4.82 7.35
N MET A 8 2.90 -5.43 6.23
CA MET A 8 2.61 -6.82 5.90
C MET A 8 3.91 -7.55 5.53
N GLN A 9 3.92 -8.87 5.66
CA GLN A 9 5.02 -9.69 5.15
C GLN A 9 4.55 -11.10 4.81
N PHE A 10 5.24 -11.73 3.86
CA PHE A 10 5.07 -13.14 3.56
C PHE A 10 6.16 -13.98 4.24
N ASN A 11 5.74 -14.96 5.05
CA ASN A 11 6.60 -16.00 5.64
C ASN A 11 6.13 -17.36 5.10
N GLY A 12 6.87 -17.93 4.15
CA GLY A 12 6.36 -19.00 3.31
C GLY A 12 5.08 -18.55 2.60
N GLU A 13 4.03 -19.36 2.67
CA GLU A 13 2.72 -19.02 2.09
C GLU A 13 1.87 -18.13 3.00
N GLN A 14 2.34 -17.87 4.24
CA GLN A 14 1.59 -17.12 5.23
C GLN A 14 1.72 -15.62 5.01
N LEU A 15 0.60 -14.92 4.96
CA LEU A 15 0.53 -13.46 4.97
C LEU A 15 0.28 -12.98 6.41
N ILE A 16 1.21 -12.21 6.94
CA ILE A 16 1.16 -11.66 8.30
C ILE A 16 1.00 -10.15 8.22
N ALA A 17 0.07 -9.59 8.98
CA ALA A 17 -0.11 -8.15 9.15
C ALA A 17 0.40 -7.68 10.51
N PHE A 18 0.89 -6.44 10.55
CA PHE A 18 1.35 -5.75 11.75
C PHE A 18 0.72 -4.37 11.79
N GLU A 19 0.27 -4.01 12.98
CA GLU A 19 -0.23 -2.68 13.30
C GLU A 19 0.59 -2.13 14.46
N PHE A 20 1.11 -0.92 14.32
CA PHE A 20 1.92 -0.25 15.33
C PHE A 20 1.11 0.88 15.97
N TYR A 21 1.18 1.00 17.28
CA TYR A 21 0.48 2.07 18.01
C TYR A 21 1.38 2.64 19.10
N ASN A 22 1.77 3.90 18.90
CA ASN A 22 2.51 4.69 19.88
C ASN A 22 1.53 5.28 20.91
N ILE A 23 1.43 4.64 22.07
CA ILE A 23 0.38 4.93 23.07
C ILE A 23 0.48 6.35 23.66
N ASP A 24 1.66 6.97 23.60
CA ASP A 24 1.89 8.31 24.14
C ASP A 24 1.60 9.40 23.09
N LYS A 25 1.87 9.12 21.81
CA LYS A 25 1.69 10.06 20.71
C LYS A 25 0.27 10.05 20.14
N GLU A 26 -0.30 8.86 20.00
CA GLU A 26 -1.51 8.61 19.22
C GLU A 26 -2.77 8.42 20.08
N LYS A 27 -2.70 8.71 21.37
CA LYS A 27 -3.79 8.51 22.33
C LYS A 27 -5.15 9.08 21.89
N LYS A 28 -5.16 10.21 21.17
CA LYS A 28 -6.42 10.80 20.65
C LYS A 28 -7.10 9.96 19.57
N ASN A 29 -6.34 9.10 18.88
CA ASN A 29 -6.84 8.21 17.83
C ASN A 29 -7.20 6.82 18.38
N GLU A 30 -7.12 6.58 19.70
CA GLU A 30 -7.26 5.26 20.32
C GLU A 30 -8.53 4.53 19.89
N LEU A 31 -9.68 5.20 19.85
CA LEU A 31 -10.95 4.57 19.45
C LEU A 31 -10.92 4.08 18.00
N TYR A 32 -10.40 4.88 17.08
CA TYR A 32 -10.24 4.49 15.67
C TYR A 32 -9.26 3.33 15.52
N ILE A 33 -8.14 3.35 16.25
CA ILE A 33 -7.13 2.31 16.20
C ILE A 33 -7.68 0.98 16.75
N LEU A 34 -8.44 1.02 17.85
CA LEU A 34 -9.08 -0.18 18.40
C LEU A 34 -10.11 -0.76 17.41
N GLU A 35 -10.92 0.07 16.76
CA GLU A 35 -11.86 -0.41 15.73
C GLU A 35 -11.12 -1.01 14.52
N LYS A 36 -10.03 -0.36 14.06
CA LYS A 36 -9.14 -0.90 13.02
C LYS A 36 -8.55 -2.25 13.42
N VAL A 37 -8.09 -2.40 14.66
CA VAL A 37 -7.54 -3.64 15.21
C VAL A 37 -8.60 -4.75 15.29
N ASP A 38 -9.83 -4.44 15.70
CA ASP A 38 -10.94 -5.40 15.70
C ASP A 38 -11.25 -5.88 14.28
N VAL A 39 -11.26 -4.97 13.31
CA VAL A 39 -11.43 -5.30 11.89
C VAL A 39 -10.27 -6.16 11.37
N LEU A 40 -9.02 -5.82 11.67
CA LEU A 40 -7.84 -6.61 11.27
C LEU A 40 -7.87 -8.02 11.87
N ASN A 41 -8.23 -8.15 13.15
CA ASN A 41 -8.42 -9.45 13.79
C ASN A 41 -9.51 -10.28 13.08
N SER A 42 -10.61 -9.66 12.64
CA SER A 42 -11.68 -10.35 11.91
C SER A 42 -11.26 -10.87 10.53
N LEU A 43 -10.18 -10.33 9.97
CA LEU A 43 -9.64 -10.72 8.66
C LEU A 43 -8.60 -11.85 8.74
N VAL A 44 -8.19 -12.22 9.96
CA VAL A 44 -7.41 -13.44 10.21
C VAL A 44 -8.28 -14.64 9.85
N GLU A 45 -7.70 -15.61 9.13
CA GLU A 45 -8.39 -16.77 8.52
C GLU A 45 -9.28 -16.45 7.31
N ILE A 46 -9.46 -15.16 6.96
CA ILE A 46 -10.09 -14.75 5.69
C ILE A 46 -9.03 -14.52 4.62
N GLY A 47 -8.00 -13.73 4.94
CA GLY A 47 -6.88 -13.47 4.03
C GLY A 47 -5.54 -13.32 4.72
N PHE A 48 -5.53 -12.93 5.99
CA PHE A 48 -4.35 -12.98 6.85
C PHE A 48 -4.25 -14.33 7.55
N ASP A 49 -3.04 -14.85 7.67
CA ASP A 49 -2.76 -16.05 8.45
C ASP A 49 -2.49 -15.70 9.92
N ASP A 50 -1.92 -14.50 10.13
CA ASP A 50 -1.63 -13.99 11.46
C ASP A 50 -1.64 -12.45 11.50
N PHE A 51 -1.89 -11.91 12.69
CA PHE A 51 -1.92 -10.47 12.92
C PHE A 51 -1.28 -10.11 14.27
N TYR A 52 -0.41 -9.10 14.27
CA TYR A 52 0.25 -8.59 15.47
C TYR A 52 -0.10 -7.13 15.69
N PHE A 53 -0.73 -6.84 16.83
CA PHE A 53 -0.91 -5.48 17.31
C PHE A 53 0.21 -5.13 18.28
N ILE A 54 1.06 -4.18 17.89
CA ILE A 54 2.28 -3.79 18.61
C ILE A 54 2.06 -2.42 19.22
N LYS A 55 1.89 -2.39 20.53
CA LYS A 55 1.77 -1.16 21.30
C LYS A 55 3.09 -0.83 21.95
N TYR A 56 3.46 0.44 21.96
CA TYR A 56 4.74 0.84 22.53
C TYR A 56 4.69 2.27 23.05
N LYS A 57 5.56 2.54 24.02
CA LYS A 57 5.80 3.90 24.54
C LYS A 57 6.74 4.67 23.62
N ASN A 58 6.57 5.98 23.55
CA ASN A 58 7.37 6.84 22.67
C ASN A 58 8.86 6.84 23.01
N ASP A 59 9.22 6.53 24.27
CA ASP A 59 10.61 6.39 24.72
C ASP A 59 11.17 4.97 24.55
N TYR A 60 10.40 4.06 23.93
CA TYR A 60 10.72 2.64 23.77
C TYR A 60 11.03 1.89 25.08
N SER A 61 10.57 2.41 26.22
CA SER A 61 10.79 1.75 27.52
C SER A 61 9.97 0.46 27.67
N LYS A 62 8.91 0.29 26.86
CA LYS A 62 7.96 -0.80 27.01
C LYS A 62 7.17 -1.10 25.74
N PHE A 63 6.97 -2.39 25.48
CA PHE A 63 6.21 -2.91 24.35
C PHE A 63 5.16 -3.92 24.83
N TRP A 64 4.01 -3.95 24.17
CA TRP A 64 3.00 -4.98 24.33
C TRP A 64 2.63 -5.52 22.96
N ILE A 65 2.86 -6.80 22.76
CA ILE A 65 2.50 -7.49 21.52
C ILE A 65 1.27 -8.34 21.79
N GLU A 66 0.23 -8.07 21.02
CA GLU A 66 -1.03 -8.79 21.06
C GLU A 66 -1.21 -9.57 19.76
N ASN A 67 -1.52 -10.85 19.89
CA ASN A 67 -1.74 -11.78 18.78
C ASN A 67 -2.79 -12.80 19.20
N LYS A 68 -3.95 -12.80 18.55
CA LYS A 68 -5.10 -13.64 18.89
C LYS A 68 -5.44 -13.52 20.39
N ASN A 69 -5.11 -14.53 21.19
CA ASN A 69 -5.36 -14.59 22.63
C ASN A 69 -4.09 -14.43 23.49
N LYS A 70 -2.95 -14.13 22.87
CA LYS A 70 -1.68 -13.94 23.55
C LYS A 70 -1.38 -12.46 23.66
N LYS A 71 -1.04 -12.04 24.87
CA LYS A 71 -0.49 -10.73 25.15
C LYS A 71 0.84 -10.93 25.86
N ILE A 72 1.90 -10.41 25.27
CA ILE A 72 3.25 -10.51 25.80
C ILE A 72 3.80 -9.10 25.97
N GLU A 73 4.47 -8.88 27.08
CA GLU A 73 5.17 -7.65 27.38
C GLU A 73 6.66 -7.85 27.10
N TYR A 74 7.28 -6.87 26.46
CA TYR A 74 8.70 -6.87 26.15
C TYR A 74 9.37 -5.56 26.58
N ASP A 75 10.62 -5.66 26.99
CA ASP A 75 11.54 -4.52 26.91
C ASP A 75 12.06 -4.31 25.48
N TYR A 76 12.88 -3.28 25.28
CA TYR A 76 13.41 -2.96 23.95
C TYR A 76 14.29 -4.06 23.35
N GLN A 77 15.11 -4.74 24.16
CA GLN A 77 16.02 -5.78 23.67
C GLN A 77 15.23 -7.03 23.26
N GLU A 78 14.26 -7.42 24.09
CA GLU A 78 13.36 -8.55 23.82
C GLU A 78 12.52 -8.28 22.56
N PHE A 79 11.92 -7.08 22.46
CA PHE A 79 11.17 -6.66 21.27
C PHE A 79 12.06 -6.71 20.02
N SER A 80 13.26 -6.13 20.11
CA SER A 80 14.20 -6.09 18.98
C SER A 80 14.56 -7.49 18.51
N SER A 81 14.90 -8.40 19.43
CA SER A 81 15.20 -9.79 19.09
C SER A 81 14.01 -10.46 18.40
N TRP A 82 12.81 -10.35 18.99
CA TRP A 82 11.59 -10.92 18.44
C TRP A 82 11.29 -10.38 17.03
N PHE A 83 11.35 -9.06 16.85
CA PHE A 83 11.03 -8.44 15.56
C PHE A 83 12.04 -8.80 14.48
N ILE A 84 13.33 -8.90 14.84
CA ILE A 84 14.39 -9.32 13.92
C ILE A 84 14.17 -10.77 13.47
N ASP A 85 13.77 -11.66 14.36
CA ASP A 85 13.47 -13.05 14.01
C ASP A 85 12.24 -13.11 13.08
N MET A 86 11.19 -12.34 13.38
CA MET A 86 10.02 -12.21 12.50
C MET A 86 10.37 -11.66 11.12
N ASN A 87 11.20 -10.62 11.05
CA ASN A 87 11.66 -10.03 9.79
C ASN A 87 12.48 -11.07 8.99
N LYS A 88 13.41 -11.77 9.65
CA LYS A 88 14.25 -12.81 9.01
C LYS A 88 13.47 -14.04 8.55
N ALA A 89 12.26 -14.27 9.03
CA ALA A 89 11.42 -15.38 8.55
C ALA A 89 10.86 -15.11 7.13
N ALA A 90 10.89 -13.86 6.65
CA ALA A 90 10.31 -13.51 5.36
C ALA A 90 11.03 -14.16 4.15
N ASN A 91 10.26 -14.48 3.10
CA ASN A 91 10.74 -15.23 1.93
C ASN A 91 11.77 -14.47 1.07
N ASN A 92 11.59 -13.16 0.88
CA ASN A 92 12.24 -12.44 -0.21
C ASN A 92 13.47 -11.65 0.25
N LYS A 93 14.49 -12.39 0.70
CA LYS A 93 15.71 -11.77 1.24
C LYS A 93 16.63 -11.16 0.20
N SER A 94 16.65 -11.71 -1.01
CA SER A 94 17.65 -11.40 -2.05
C SER A 94 17.40 -10.09 -2.83
N MET A 95 16.21 -9.49 -2.73
CA MET A 95 15.82 -8.33 -3.53
C MET A 95 15.06 -7.27 -2.74
N SER A 96 15.20 -7.30 -1.42
CA SER A 96 14.61 -6.30 -0.54
C SER A 96 15.41 -5.00 -0.58
N LYS A 97 14.69 -3.88 -0.43
CA LYS A 97 15.32 -2.56 -0.42
C LYS A 97 16.31 -2.45 0.76
N PRO A 98 17.50 -1.86 0.57
CA PRO A 98 18.40 -1.58 1.68
C PRO A 98 17.70 -0.71 2.73
N LEU A 99 18.09 -0.89 4.00
CA LEU A 99 17.76 0.05 5.07
C LEU A 99 18.09 1.49 4.63
N GLY A 100 17.09 2.37 4.65
CA GLY A 100 17.23 3.79 4.25
C GLY A 100 16.53 4.19 2.95
N GLU A 101 16.00 3.26 2.14
CA GLU A 101 15.00 3.63 1.11
C GLU A 101 13.59 3.86 1.68
N ALA A 102 13.39 3.49 2.95
CA ALA A 102 12.22 3.81 3.72
C ALA A 102 12.24 5.32 4.04
N ARG A 103 11.25 6.05 3.48
CA ARG A 103 11.07 7.52 3.45
C ARG A 103 11.92 8.30 4.48
N GLU A 104 12.70 9.30 4.04
CA GLU A 104 13.41 10.24 4.94
C GLU A 104 12.45 11.16 5.71
N GLY A 105 11.17 11.24 5.33
CA GLY A 105 10.12 11.99 6.04
C GLY A 105 8.98 11.08 6.49
N ASP A 106 8.50 11.32 7.71
CA ASP A 106 7.67 10.38 8.49
C ASP A 106 6.15 10.41 8.20
N PHE A 107 5.66 11.07 7.14
CA PHE A 107 4.20 11.19 6.98
C PHE A 107 3.73 11.04 5.53
N ASP A 108 2.84 10.07 5.27
CA ASP A 108 1.98 10.11 4.09
C ASP A 108 0.79 11.03 4.34
N ASN A 109 1.03 12.33 4.18
CA ASN A 109 -0.01 13.35 4.36
C ASN A 109 -1.23 13.12 3.46
N TYR A 110 -1.10 12.36 2.36
CA TYR A 110 -2.20 12.14 1.44
C TYR A 110 -3.17 11.08 1.97
N SER A 111 -2.68 9.91 2.39
CA SER A 111 -3.53 8.89 3.04
C SER A 111 -4.16 9.40 4.33
N ALA A 112 -3.38 10.07 5.18
CA ALA A 112 -3.87 10.63 6.44
C ALA A 112 -5.00 11.65 6.21
N LYS A 113 -4.85 12.52 5.20
CA LYS A 113 -5.90 13.49 4.84
C LYS A 113 -7.18 12.77 4.39
N ILE A 114 -7.08 11.82 3.47
CA ILE A 114 -8.25 11.06 2.97
C ILE A 114 -8.98 10.38 4.13
N LEU A 115 -8.24 9.69 5.01
CA LEU A 115 -8.84 8.98 6.13
C LEU A 115 -9.45 9.92 7.17
N ASN A 116 -8.82 11.06 7.46
CA ASN A 116 -9.41 12.11 8.29
C ASN A 116 -10.73 12.59 7.66
N ASP A 117 -10.75 12.92 6.37
CA ASP A 117 -11.97 13.41 5.69
C ASP A 117 -13.09 12.35 5.66
N LEU A 118 -12.74 11.06 5.59
CA LEU A 118 -13.69 9.95 5.63
C LEU A 118 -14.28 9.71 7.03
N TYR A 119 -13.44 9.77 8.08
CA TYR A 119 -13.76 9.25 9.41
C TYR A 119 -13.91 10.30 10.51
N GLN A 120 -13.50 11.55 10.29
CA GLN A 120 -13.73 12.64 11.25
C GLN A 120 -15.20 12.79 11.69
N PRO A 121 -16.22 12.56 10.84
CA PRO A 121 -17.63 12.58 11.29
C PRO A 121 -17.99 11.47 12.29
N LEU A 122 -17.20 10.39 12.35
CA LEU A 122 -17.43 9.21 13.20
C LEU A 122 -16.53 9.21 14.45
N PHE A 123 -15.34 9.79 14.35
CA PHE A 123 -14.36 9.85 15.43
C PHE A 123 -13.98 11.31 15.72
N GLU A 124 -14.59 11.88 16.76
CA GLU A 124 -14.34 13.26 17.16
C GLU A 124 -12.85 13.47 17.52
N GLY A 125 -12.23 14.49 16.95
CA GLY A 125 -10.83 14.82 17.22
C GLY A 125 -9.79 13.90 16.58
N LEU A 126 -10.22 12.99 15.69
CA LEU A 126 -9.34 12.14 14.90
C LEU A 126 -8.31 12.99 14.14
N ASP A 127 -7.05 12.58 14.24
CA ASP A 127 -5.97 13.20 13.50
C ASP A 127 -4.92 12.14 13.15
N LEU A 128 -5.07 11.54 11.97
CA LEU A 128 -4.14 10.55 11.46
C LEU A 128 -2.84 11.16 10.93
N SER A 129 -2.65 12.49 10.99
CA SER A 129 -1.37 13.11 10.62
C SER A 129 -0.29 12.91 11.70
N ILE A 130 -0.65 12.41 12.88
CA ILE A 130 0.30 12.10 13.95
C ILE A 130 0.69 10.61 14.03
N ASP A 131 0.03 9.75 13.24
CA ASP A 131 0.36 8.34 13.11
C ASP A 131 1.82 8.18 12.62
N ASP A 132 2.64 7.45 13.37
CA ASP A 132 4.03 7.20 13.02
C ASP A 132 4.28 5.85 12.37
N ASN A 133 3.23 5.03 12.19
CA ASN A 133 3.19 3.69 11.59
C ASN A 133 4.34 2.76 12.02
N GLY A 134 4.94 3.01 13.19
CA GLY A 134 6.12 2.29 13.68
C GLY A 134 7.38 2.45 12.82
N LEU A 135 7.43 3.35 11.82
CA LEU A 135 8.56 3.44 10.88
C LEU A 135 9.88 3.77 11.58
N GLY A 136 9.86 4.71 12.53
CA GLY A 136 11.02 5.06 13.33
C GLY A 136 11.53 3.87 14.14
N LEU A 137 10.63 3.19 14.86
CA LEU A 137 10.92 1.99 15.64
C LEU A 137 11.54 0.88 14.78
N ILE A 138 10.93 0.56 13.63
CA ILE A 138 11.41 -0.48 12.72
C ILE A 138 12.81 -0.14 12.21
N LYS A 139 13.04 1.12 11.80
CA LYS A 139 14.37 1.57 11.34
C LYS A 139 15.41 1.39 12.44
N ASP A 140 15.11 1.80 13.67
CA ASP A 140 16.04 1.71 14.80
C ASP A 140 16.42 0.25 15.11
N VAL A 141 15.43 -0.63 15.21
CA VAL A 141 15.61 -2.06 15.50
C VAL A 141 16.43 -2.75 14.41
N LEU A 142 16.06 -2.53 13.14
CA LEU A 142 16.73 -3.18 12.01
C LEU A 142 18.16 -2.66 11.79
N LYS A 143 18.40 -1.37 12.02
CA LYS A 143 19.73 -0.75 11.89
C LYS A 143 20.73 -1.31 12.89
N GLN A 144 20.30 -1.63 14.12
CA GLN A 144 21.18 -2.22 15.14
C GLN A 144 21.82 -3.54 14.72
N GLN A 145 21.12 -4.34 13.90
CA GLN A 145 21.61 -5.62 13.38
C GLN A 145 22.00 -5.57 11.90
N ASN A 146 22.05 -4.37 11.31
CA ASN A 146 22.32 -4.15 9.89
C ASN A 146 21.45 -5.04 8.96
N GLN A 147 20.14 -5.16 9.28
CA GLN A 147 19.20 -6.04 8.57
C GLN A 147 18.29 -5.25 7.63
N PRO A 148 18.17 -5.58 6.34
CA PRO A 148 17.15 -4.95 5.50
C PRO A 148 15.73 -5.30 5.97
N THR A 149 14.76 -4.48 5.57
CA THR A 149 13.34 -4.78 5.81
C THR A 149 12.81 -5.69 4.71
N TYR A 150 12.14 -6.77 5.09
CA TYR A 150 11.53 -7.72 4.16
C TYR A 150 9.99 -7.61 4.09
N GLY A 151 9.42 -6.68 4.86
CA GLY A 151 7.99 -6.35 4.82
C GLY A 151 7.67 -5.28 3.78
N PHE A 152 6.38 -5.09 3.54
CA PHE A 152 5.82 -4.08 2.65
C PHE A 152 4.57 -3.47 3.28
N ASP A 153 4.31 -2.20 2.99
CA ASP A 153 3.14 -1.45 3.42
C ASP A 153 2.07 -1.41 2.31
N SER A 154 0.82 -1.15 2.68
CA SER A 154 -0.23 -0.73 1.74
C SER A 154 -0.77 0.62 2.16
N ASP A 155 -0.88 1.54 1.20
CA ASP A 155 -1.32 2.91 1.48
C ASP A 155 -2.78 2.98 1.96
N LEU A 156 -3.69 2.19 1.37
CA LEU A 156 -5.05 2.01 1.86
C LEU A 156 -5.52 0.56 1.66
N PHE A 157 -6.38 0.10 2.57
CA PHE A 157 -7.00 -1.21 2.57
C PHE A 157 -8.49 -1.06 2.90
N CYS A 158 -9.37 -1.63 2.08
CA CYS A 158 -10.79 -1.73 2.37
C CYS A 158 -11.12 -3.10 2.97
N SER A 159 -11.56 -3.13 4.23
CA SER A 159 -11.98 -4.37 4.88
C SER A 159 -13.17 -5.03 4.21
N ASN A 160 -14.10 -4.24 3.65
CA ASN A 160 -15.19 -4.79 2.87
C ASN A 160 -14.69 -5.23 1.48
N GLY A 161 -14.52 -6.53 1.30
CA GLY A 161 -14.00 -7.11 0.05
C GLY A 161 -12.47 -7.16 -0.07
N GLY A 162 -11.75 -6.76 0.98
CA GLY A 162 -10.29 -6.93 1.13
C GLY A 162 -9.42 -6.17 0.14
N TYR A 163 -9.93 -5.09 -0.47
CA TYR A 163 -9.24 -4.37 -1.54
C TYR A 163 -7.98 -3.68 -1.02
N ILE A 164 -6.86 -3.93 -1.69
CA ILE A 164 -5.61 -3.21 -1.47
C ILE A 164 -5.50 -2.08 -2.49
N ILE A 165 -5.13 -0.88 -2.03
CA ILE A 165 -4.98 0.31 -2.86
C ILE A 165 -3.59 0.91 -2.60
N GLU A 166 -2.79 1.01 -3.67
CA GLU A 166 -1.50 1.70 -3.65
C GLU A 166 -1.64 3.12 -4.22
N LEU A 167 -1.12 4.12 -3.52
CA LEU A 167 -1.15 5.52 -3.91
C LEU A 167 0.18 5.92 -4.55
N LEU A 168 0.12 6.19 -5.85
CA LEU A 168 1.29 6.45 -6.69
C LEU A 168 1.48 7.94 -6.93
N LYS A 169 2.25 8.58 -6.04
CA LYS A 169 2.55 10.01 -6.18
C LYS A 169 3.34 10.28 -7.47
N ARG A 170 2.76 11.13 -8.32
CA ARG A 170 3.44 11.69 -9.48
C ARG A 170 4.54 12.67 -9.03
N LYS A 171 5.79 12.22 -9.07
CA LYS A 171 6.97 13.04 -8.69
C LYS A 171 7.45 14.02 -9.77
N ASN A 172 7.03 13.85 -11.02
CA ASN A 172 7.51 14.65 -12.15
C ASN A 172 6.37 15.50 -12.74
N SER A 173 6.56 16.82 -12.78
CA SER A 173 5.57 17.79 -13.29
C SER A 173 5.40 17.77 -14.81
N TYR A 174 6.31 17.14 -15.56
CA TYR A 174 6.23 17.00 -17.03
C TYR A 174 5.34 15.85 -17.50
N ILE A 175 4.80 15.05 -16.57
CA ILE A 175 3.79 14.03 -16.85
C ILE A 175 2.49 14.39 -16.10
N THR A 176 1.39 13.77 -16.47
CA THR A 176 0.08 13.90 -15.81
C THR A 176 -0.21 12.66 -14.97
N ASN A 177 -1.21 12.71 -14.07
CA ASN A 177 -1.65 11.52 -13.34
C ASN A 177 -2.10 10.38 -14.28
N PHE A 178 -2.61 10.70 -15.47
CA PHE A 178 -3.00 9.73 -16.49
C PHE A 178 -1.82 9.05 -17.20
N THR A 179 -0.72 9.76 -17.35
CA THR A 179 0.46 9.29 -18.10
C THR A 179 1.54 8.73 -17.17
N SER A 180 1.46 9.04 -15.86
CA SER A 180 2.18 8.34 -14.80
C SER A 180 1.77 6.87 -14.78
N HIS A 181 2.73 5.97 -14.59
CA HIS A 181 2.46 4.55 -14.59
C HIS A 181 3.59 3.73 -13.94
N PRO A 182 3.27 2.68 -13.16
CA PRO A 182 4.26 1.78 -12.56
C PRO A 182 5.28 1.23 -13.56
N ALA A 183 4.85 0.86 -14.78
CA ALA A 183 5.71 0.41 -15.89
C ALA A 183 6.96 1.27 -16.18
N ARG A 184 6.96 2.56 -15.80
CA ARG A 184 8.10 3.47 -15.94
C ARG A 184 9.23 3.21 -14.91
N TYR A 185 8.93 2.44 -13.86
CA TYR A 185 9.73 2.22 -12.66
C TYR A 185 9.85 0.71 -12.34
N PRO A 186 10.34 -0.12 -13.27
CA PRO A 186 10.36 -1.58 -13.12
C PRO A 186 11.08 -2.10 -11.87
N TRP A 187 12.03 -1.33 -11.32
CA TRP A 187 12.72 -1.68 -10.08
C TRP A 187 11.80 -1.72 -8.85
N ASN A 188 10.58 -1.16 -8.91
CA ASN A 188 9.57 -1.29 -7.86
C ASN A 188 8.70 -2.56 -7.99
N LYS A 189 8.95 -3.43 -8.99
CA LYS A 189 8.15 -4.64 -9.26
C LYS A 189 7.97 -5.52 -8.02
N HIS A 190 8.99 -5.63 -7.16
CA HIS A 190 8.91 -6.42 -5.94
C HIS A 190 7.75 -6.00 -5.02
N LYS A 191 7.60 -4.68 -4.73
CA LYS A 191 6.48 -4.19 -3.91
C LYS A 191 5.14 -4.55 -4.56
N PHE A 192 5.02 -4.34 -5.87
CA PHE A 192 3.81 -4.66 -6.62
C PHE A 192 3.49 -6.16 -6.62
N VAL A 193 4.49 -7.06 -6.70
CA VAL A 193 4.27 -8.50 -6.56
C VAL A 193 3.75 -8.84 -5.18
N SER A 194 4.33 -8.25 -4.13
CA SER A 194 3.85 -8.46 -2.76
C SER A 194 2.42 -7.97 -2.56
N LEU A 195 2.09 -6.76 -3.02
CA LEU A 195 0.73 -6.20 -2.98
C LEU A 195 -0.26 -7.04 -3.79
N TRP A 196 0.14 -7.48 -4.99
CA TRP A 196 -0.69 -8.33 -5.85
C TRP A 196 -0.99 -9.66 -5.17
N ASN A 197 0.04 -10.35 -4.67
CA ASN A 197 -0.11 -11.61 -3.97
C ASN A 197 -0.99 -11.44 -2.72
N ALA A 198 -0.83 -10.34 -1.97
CA ALA A 198 -1.69 -10.04 -0.83
C ALA A 198 -3.15 -9.84 -1.25
N ALA A 199 -3.42 -9.11 -2.34
CA ALA A 199 -4.78 -8.95 -2.86
C ALA A 199 -5.39 -10.28 -3.31
N GLN A 200 -4.59 -11.20 -3.85
CA GLN A 200 -5.07 -12.54 -4.21
C GLN A 200 -5.48 -13.37 -2.98
N ARG A 201 -4.88 -13.16 -1.81
CA ARG A 201 -5.32 -13.82 -0.56
C ARG A 201 -6.76 -13.46 -0.19
N PHE A 202 -7.18 -12.24 -0.51
CA PHE A 202 -8.56 -11.77 -0.31
C PHE A 202 -9.48 -12.03 -1.50
N SER A 203 -9.04 -12.78 -2.53
CA SER A 203 -9.79 -13.02 -3.77
C SER A 203 -10.32 -11.72 -4.41
N THR A 204 -9.46 -10.70 -4.42
CA THR A 204 -9.83 -9.36 -4.87
C THR A 204 -8.78 -8.75 -5.80
N LYS A 205 -9.01 -7.50 -6.21
CA LYS A 205 -8.18 -6.77 -7.16
C LYS A 205 -7.26 -5.80 -6.41
N LEU A 206 -6.01 -5.74 -6.85
CA LEU A 206 -5.12 -4.64 -6.50
C LEU A 206 -5.57 -3.39 -7.27
N LEU A 207 -5.71 -2.29 -6.54
CA LEU A 207 -6.02 -0.98 -7.07
C LEU A 207 -4.77 -0.11 -6.96
N ALA A 208 -4.57 0.78 -7.92
CA ALA A 208 -3.50 1.76 -7.87
C ALA A 208 -4.01 3.13 -8.32
N LEU A 209 -3.71 4.18 -7.57
CA LEU A 209 -4.17 5.53 -7.86
C LEU A 209 -2.98 6.44 -8.14
N ASN A 210 -2.85 6.95 -9.37
CA ASN A 210 -1.91 8.03 -9.62
C ASN A 210 -2.49 9.36 -9.15
N TYR A 211 -1.73 10.08 -8.32
CA TYR A 211 -2.14 11.36 -7.76
C TYR A 211 -1.02 12.39 -7.77
N SER A 212 -1.38 13.65 -7.52
CA SER A 212 -0.44 14.74 -7.24
C SER A 212 -0.92 15.52 -6.01
N GLU A 213 -0.11 16.46 -5.52
CA GLU A 213 -0.51 17.34 -4.41
C GLU A 213 -1.58 18.37 -4.82
N ASN A 214 -1.88 18.50 -6.11
CA ASN A 214 -2.98 19.33 -6.59
C ASN A 214 -4.29 18.55 -6.45
N SER A 215 -5.11 18.92 -5.46
CA SER A 215 -6.40 18.27 -5.16
C SER A 215 -7.42 18.36 -6.29
N ASP A 216 -7.27 19.35 -7.17
CA ASP A 216 -8.17 19.60 -8.31
C ASP A 216 -7.70 18.91 -9.60
N GLU A 217 -6.50 18.31 -9.59
CA GLU A 217 -6.01 17.55 -10.74
C GLU A 217 -6.73 16.21 -10.81
N ALA A 218 -7.22 15.89 -12.01
CA ALA A 218 -7.84 14.61 -12.26
C ALA A 218 -6.88 13.44 -11.99
N LEU A 219 -7.43 12.37 -11.45
CA LEU A 219 -6.71 11.20 -10.95
C LEU A 219 -6.92 10.03 -11.91
N CYS A 220 -5.96 9.09 -11.91
CA CYS A 220 -6.05 7.87 -12.69
C CYS A 220 -6.12 6.68 -11.74
N LEU A 221 -7.30 6.09 -11.62
CA LEU A 221 -7.53 4.86 -10.87
C LEU A 221 -7.33 3.66 -11.79
N MET A 222 -6.36 2.81 -11.46
CA MET A 222 -6.05 1.58 -12.19
C MET A 222 -6.62 0.39 -11.42
N VAL A 223 -7.48 -0.37 -12.09
CA VAL A 223 -7.99 -1.64 -11.58
C VAL A 223 -7.21 -2.77 -12.25
N ILE A 224 -6.26 -3.36 -11.52
CA ILE A 224 -5.38 -4.41 -12.02
C ILE A 224 -6.16 -5.73 -12.05
N LYS A 225 -6.22 -6.35 -13.23
CA LYS A 225 -6.92 -7.60 -13.53
C LYS A 225 -5.99 -8.80 -13.52
N ASP A 226 -4.76 -8.60 -13.94
CA ASP A 226 -3.71 -9.60 -13.94
C ASP A 226 -2.34 -8.92 -13.82
N PHE A 227 -1.35 -9.64 -13.30
CA PHE A 227 -0.01 -9.10 -13.08
C PHE A 227 1.05 -10.18 -13.25
N ASP A 228 2.08 -9.87 -14.04
CA ASP A 228 3.23 -10.75 -14.17
C ASP A 228 4.08 -10.75 -12.90
N THR A 229 3.98 -11.81 -12.11
CA THR A 229 4.74 -12.01 -10.89
C THR A 229 6.14 -12.60 -11.12
N ASN A 230 6.50 -12.93 -12.36
CA ASN A 230 7.82 -13.48 -12.65
C ASN A 230 8.90 -12.41 -12.45
N MET A 231 9.67 -12.56 -11.37
CA MET A 231 10.74 -11.65 -11.01
C MET A 231 11.94 -11.65 -11.97
N SER A 232 12.09 -12.67 -12.83
CA SER A 232 13.13 -12.64 -13.87
C SER A 232 12.79 -11.70 -15.03
N ASN A 233 11.53 -11.27 -15.14
CA ASN A 233 11.10 -10.33 -16.16
C ASN A 233 11.29 -8.89 -15.64
N GLU A 234 12.18 -8.15 -16.30
CA GLU A 234 12.41 -6.73 -16.01
C GLU A 234 11.19 -5.84 -16.31
N ARG A 235 10.20 -6.33 -17.08
CA ARG A 235 8.98 -5.60 -17.40
C ARG A 235 8.00 -5.68 -16.23
N MET A 236 7.27 -4.59 -16.01
CA MET A 236 6.14 -4.54 -15.07
C MET A 236 4.84 -4.64 -15.87
N THR A 237 4.63 -5.82 -16.44
CA THR A 237 3.50 -6.11 -17.31
C THR A 237 2.25 -6.34 -16.47
N LEU A 238 1.22 -5.54 -16.76
CA LEU A 238 -0.07 -5.55 -16.09
C LEU A 238 -1.16 -5.83 -17.14
N ASN A 239 -2.29 -6.38 -16.71
CA ASN A 239 -3.54 -6.27 -17.43
C ASN A 239 -4.44 -5.40 -16.58
N GLU A 240 -4.84 -4.23 -17.05
CA GLU A 240 -5.57 -3.27 -16.24
C GLU A 240 -6.64 -2.51 -17.02
N ILE A 241 -7.59 -1.97 -16.26
CA ILE A 241 -8.52 -0.96 -16.74
C ILE A 241 -8.26 0.30 -15.92
N ALA A 242 -7.88 1.38 -16.61
CA ALA A 242 -7.68 2.68 -15.99
C ALA A 242 -8.95 3.53 -16.14
N PHE A 243 -9.36 4.19 -15.07
CA PHE A 243 -10.51 5.07 -14.99
C PHE A 243 -10.06 6.50 -14.67
N LYS A 244 -10.73 7.47 -15.27
CA LYS A 244 -10.57 8.88 -14.94
C LYS A 244 -11.49 9.25 -13.79
N LEU A 245 -10.92 9.80 -12.72
CA LEU A 245 -11.64 10.49 -11.66
C LEU A 245 -11.32 11.99 -11.77
N GLU A 246 -12.29 12.86 -11.61
CA GLU A 246 -12.07 14.30 -11.86
C GLU A 246 -11.20 14.98 -10.81
N ASN A 247 -11.18 14.48 -9.57
CA ASN A 247 -10.42 15.04 -8.45
C ASN A 247 -10.45 14.08 -7.24
N ILE A 248 -9.86 14.51 -6.12
CA ILE A 248 -9.82 13.74 -4.86
C ILE A 248 -11.22 13.43 -4.28
N LYS A 249 -12.21 14.31 -4.45
CA LYS A 249 -13.57 14.07 -3.92
C LYS A 249 -14.24 12.89 -4.61
N GLU A 250 -14.01 12.72 -5.92
CA GLU A 250 -14.48 11.54 -6.64
C GLU A 250 -13.77 10.26 -6.19
N PHE A 251 -12.53 10.36 -5.71
CA PHE A 251 -11.83 9.23 -5.14
C PHE A 251 -12.33 8.89 -3.74
N GLU A 252 -12.57 9.89 -2.88
CA GLU A 252 -13.22 9.69 -1.58
C GLU A 252 -14.60 9.04 -1.73
N GLU A 253 -15.39 9.48 -2.72
CA GLU A 253 -16.67 8.84 -3.04
C GLU A 253 -16.47 7.39 -3.49
N PHE A 254 -15.49 7.12 -4.37
CA PHE A 254 -15.15 5.75 -4.76
C PHE A 254 -14.78 4.87 -3.54
N LEU A 255 -14.06 5.40 -2.56
CA LEU A 255 -13.74 4.70 -1.32
C LEU A 255 -14.99 4.40 -0.49
N ARG A 256 -15.95 5.33 -0.40
CA ARG A 256 -17.24 5.07 0.25
C ARG A 256 -18.03 3.97 -0.46
N GLN A 257 -18.03 3.97 -1.80
CA GLN A 257 -18.65 2.90 -2.58
C GLN A 257 -17.97 1.54 -2.36
N LEU A 258 -16.64 1.50 -2.21
CA LEU A 258 -15.90 0.29 -1.82
C LEU A 258 -16.36 -0.26 -0.47
N GLU A 259 -16.61 0.60 0.51
CA GLU A 259 -17.14 0.17 1.80
C GLU A 259 -18.56 -0.37 1.74
N MET A 260 -19.34 0.01 0.72
CA MET A 260 -20.69 -0.52 0.48
C MET A 260 -20.67 -1.87 -0.25
N GLY A 261 -19.60 -2.18 -0.98
CA GLY A 261 -19.37 -3.49 -1.59
C GLY A 261 -19.26 -3.47 -3.12
N LYS A 262 -19.09 -4.66 -3.71
CA LYS A 262 -18.70 -4.82 -5.12
C LYS A 262 -19.69 -4.23 -6.14
N ASP A 263 -20.98 -4.31 -5.86
CA ASP A 263 -22.03 -3.85 -6.78
C ASP A 263 -22.05 -2.32 -6.87
N ALA A 264 -22.00 -1.65 -5.70
CA ALA A 264 -21.90 -0.20 -5.59
C ALA A 264 -20.68 0.36 -6.34
N VAL A 265 -19.52 -0.31 -6.19
CA VAL A 265 -18.30 0.03 -6.93
C VAL A 265 -18.50 -0.07 -8.45
N ASN A 266 -19.08 -1.16 -8.92
CA ASN A 266 -19.29 -1.39 -10.35
C ASN A 266 -20.24 -0.33 -10.93
N GLU A 267 -21.33 0.00 -10.23
CA GLU A 267 -22.27 1.05 -10.63
C GLU A 267 -21.61 2.42 -10.70
N TYR A 268 -20.71 2.73 -9.75
CA TYR A 268 -20.00 4.00 -9.73
C TYR A 268 -18.98 4.14 -10.87
N ILE A 269 -18.14 3.12 -11.11
CA ILE A 269 -17.03 3.22 -12.08
C ILE A 269 -17.46 2.96 -13.53
N ILE A 270 -18.56 2.26 -13.80
CA ILE A 270 -18.97 1.90 -15.17
C ILE A 270 -19.27 3.13 -16.04
N GLN A 271 -19.63 4.25 -15.41
CA GLN A 271 -19.95 5.51 -16.08
C GLN A 271 -18.72 6.41 -16.32
N LYS A 272 -17.57 6.05 -15.73
CA LYS A 272 -16.35 6.87 -15.80
C LYS A 272 -15.59 6.59 -17.11
N PRO A 273 -14.98 7.62 -17.74
CA PRO A 273 -14.12 7.42 -18.89
C PRO A 273 -13.00 6.43 -18.57
N ARG A 274 -12.70 5.52 -19.50
CA ARG A 274 -11.75 4.43 -19.25
C ARG A 274 -10.83 4.10 -20.42
N GLU A 275 -9.68 3.52 -20.11
CA GLU A 275 -8.71 2.98 -21.05
C GLU A 275 -8.38 1.53 -20.66
N ASN A 276 -8.63 0.59 -21.57
CA ASN A 276 -8.23 -0.81 -21.40
C ASN A 276 -6.76 -0.95 -21.79
N ARG A 277 -5.92 -1.48 -20.89
CA ARG A 277 -4.50 -1.70 -21.10
C ARG A 277 -4.19 -3.16 -20.83
N ASP A 278 -4.45 -4.00 -21.83
CA ASP A 278 -4.20 -5.44 -21.78
C ASP A 278 -2.74 -5.77 -22.10
N TYR A 279 -2.42 -7.06 -22.18
CA TYR A 279 -1.08 -7.51 -22.54
C TYR A 279 -0.60 -6.97 -23.90
N ASN A 280 -1.48 -6.87 -24.90
CA ASN A 280 -1.13 -6.35 -26.22
C ASN A 280 -0.78 -4.86 -26.16
N PHE A 281 -1.50 -4.09 -25.34
CA PHE A 281 -1.15 -2.70 -25.07
C PHE A 281 0.27 -2.58 -24.53
N PHE A 282 0.65 -3.44 -23.58
CA PHE A 282 1.98 -3.40 -22.97
C PHE A 282 3.11 -3.91 -23.87
N GLU A 283 2.86 -4.78 -24.84
CA GLU A 283 3.87 -5.10 -25.86
C GLU A 283 4.28 -3.85 -26.66
N ALA A 284 3.32 -2.96 -26.97
CA ALA A 284 3.63 -1.68 -27.61
C ALA A 284 4.35 -0.68 -26.68
N VAL A 285 4.16 -0.80 -25.35
CA VAL A 285 4.92 -0.02 -24.36
C VAL A 285 6.36 -0.55 -24.27
N TYR A 286 6.54 -1.88 -24.25
CA TYR A 286 7.80 -2.56 -24.03
C TYR A 286 8.58 -2.87 -25.33
N ASP A 287 8.38 -2.06 -26.37
CA ASP A 287 9.10 -2.16 -27.65
C ASP A 287 10.64 -2.08 -27.43
N ASP A 288 11.34 -3.20 -27.67
CA ASP A 288 12.79 -3.31 -27.50
C ASP A 288 13.56 -2.49 -28.55
N GLU A 289 12.98 -2.28 -29.74
CA GLU A 289 13.57 -1.36 -30.71
C GLU A 289 13.52 0.08 -30.18
N TYR A 290 12.44 0.46 -29.50
CA TYR A 290 12.34 1.77 -28.85
C TYR A 290 13.39 1.92 -27.74
N ARG A 291 13.59 0.88 -26.91
CA ARG A 291 14.62 0.85 -25.85
C ARG A 291 16.03 1.06 -26.43
N ASN A 292 16.30 0.51 -27.62
CA ASN A 292 17.63 0.60 -28.25
C ASN A 292 17.83 1.87 -29.10
N LYS A 293 16.80 2.39 -29.76
CA LYS A 293 16.87 3.57 -30.65
C LYS A 293 17.20 4.86 -29.91
N ASP A 294 16.84 4.94 -28.64
CA ASP A 294 17.11 6.11 -27.82
C ASP A 294 18.00 5.68 -26.66
N LEU A 295 19.32 5.76 -26.88
CA LEU A 295 20.40 5.31 -25.96
C LEU A 295 20.32 5.92 -24.54
N LYS A 296 19.37 6.83 -24.28
CA LYS A 296 19.09 7.46 -22.99
C LYS A 296 17.67 7.20 -22.46
N LYS A 297 16.77 6.50 -23.18
CA LYS A 297 15.36 6.34 -22.78
C LYS A 297 14.95 4.91 -22.44
N ARG A 298 13.96 4.86 -21.54
CA ARG A 298 13.15 3.71 -21.16
C ARG A 298 12.06 3.47 -22.22
N TRP A 299 11.36 2.34 -22.11
CA TRP A 299 10.12 1.90 -22.78
C TRP A 299 9.20 3.01 -23.37
N ASN A 300 8.49 2.70 -24.46
CA ASN A 300 7.55 3.58 -25.19
C ASN A 300 6.26 3.87 -24.41
N THR A 301 6.44 4.56 -23.30
CA THR A 301 5.40 4.92 -22.34
C THR A 301 4.59 6.14 -22.78
N LYS A 302 4.80 6.64 -24.00
CA LYS A 302 4.07 7.80 -24.57
C LYS A 302 2.63 7.46 -24.94
N ILE A 303 2.28 6.18 -25.05
CA ILE A 303 0.94 5.74 -25.43
C ILE A 303 -0.01 5.64 -24.22
N ILE A 304 0.53 5.60 -23.01
CA ILE A 304 -0.24 5.50 -21.76
C ILE A 304 -1.06 6.77 -21.53
N GLY A 305 -2.35 6.59 -21.24
CA GLY A 305 -3.26 7.66 -20.85
C GLY A 305 -3.76 8.51 -22.03
N LYS A 306 -3.69 7.98 -23.26
CA LYS A 306 -4.11 8.71 -24.47
C LYS A 306 -5.46 8.27 -25.03
N ASN A 307 -5.97 7.12 -24.63
CA ASN A 307 -7.16 6.51 -25.23
C ASN A 307 -8.31 6.33 -24.24
N PHE A 308 -8.42 7.23 -23.25
CA PHE A 308 -9.62 7.29 -22.42
C PHE A 308 -10.83 7.58 -23.30
N LYS A 309 -11.85 6.72 -23.22
CA LYS A 309 -13.11 6.82 -23.94
C LYS A 309 -14.29 6.90 -23.00
#